data_AF-M9LK49-F1
#
_entry.id   AF-M9LK49-F1
#
_cell.length_a   1.000
_cell.length_b   1.000
_cell.length_c   1.000
_cell.angle_alpha   90.00
_cell.angle_beta   90.00
_cell.angle_gamma   90.00
#
_symmetry.space_group_name_H-M   'P 1'
#
loop_
_entity.id
_entity.type
_entity.pdbx_description
1 polymer ?
#
loop_
_entity_poly.entity_id
_entity_poly.type
_entity_poly.pdbx_seq_one_letter_code
_entity_poly.pdbx_strand_id
1 'polypeptide(L)'
;MAFENGDLAIDYIGETIDNYKRDRTIFSQVYSLIPVFLNRPDWPHCYDKLDRTIEMILGNSLTGLVFEFTSRYLHSDEVVWPDDLPDSFLKELSTFHTVTQDLVYPFWAGRTTPLKLYSIAKSSDHAYGKTLIRFIRMDGVNLDLEVDENDINTIIRLLKGIINNDENE
;
A
#
# COMPACT_ATOMS: atom_id res chain seq x y z
N MET A 1 -4.20 -20.97 16.71
CA MET A 1 -4.35 -21.13 15.24
C MET A 1 -2.98 -21.57 14.75
N ALA A 2 -2.90 -22.63 13.95
CA ALA A 2 -1.60 -23.13 13.49
C ALA A 2 -0.99 -22.10 12.54
N PHE A 3 0.26 -21.75 12.80
CA PHE A 3 1.14 -21.11 11.83
C PHE A 3 1.06 -21.81 10.47
N GLU A 4 0.88 -21.05 9.37
CA GLU A 4 0.70 -21.63 8.04
C GLU A 4 1.96 -22.41 7.58
N ASN A 5 3.15 -21.99 8.02
CA ASN A 5 4.43 -22.59 7.64
C ASN A 5 5.26 -23.15 8.81
N GLY A 6 4.71 -23.23 10.03
CA GLY A 6 5.46 -23.58 11.25
C GLY A 6 5.78 -22.38 12.13
N ASP A 7 6.32 -22.61 13.33
CA ASP A 7 6.57 -21.59 14.36
C ASP A 7 7.89 -20.82 14.19
N LEU A 8 8.74 -21.24 13.25
CA LEU A 8 10.04 -20.61 13.01
C LEU A 8 9.89 -19.31 12.21
N ALA A 9 10.47 -18.21 12.71
CA ALA A 9 10.48 -16.93 12.01
C ALA A 9 11.15 -17.01 10.61
N ILE A 10 12.11 -17.92 10.45
CA ILE A 10 12.86 -18.10 9.20
C ILE A 10 11.96 -18.54 8.04
N ASP A 11 10.87 -19.27 8.32
CA ASP A 11 9.94 -19.77 7.31
C ASP A 11 9.08 -18.65 6.71
N TYR A 12 9.05 -17.47 7.34
CA TYR A 12 8.32 -16.29 6.87
C TYR A 12 9.23 -15.18 6.38
N ILE A 13 10.33 -14.92 7.09
CA ILE A 13 11.19 -13.75 6.85
C ILE A 13 12.67 -14.10 6.78
N GLY A 14 12.99 -15.34 6.44
CA GLY A 14 14.37 -15.84 6.38
C GLY A 14 15.29 -15.01 5.49
N GLU A 15 14.80 -14.57 4.33
CA GLU A 15 15.58 -13.69 3.46
C GLU A 15 15.90 -12.33 4.10
N THR A 16 14.99 -11.76 4.90
CA THR A 16 15.24 -10.53 5.68
C THR A 16 16.30 -10.73 6.74
N ILE A 17 16.23 -11.86 7.44
CA ILE A 17 17.23 -12.22 8.45
C ILE A 17 18.61 -12.36 7.80
N ASP A 18 18.69 -13.08 6.68
CA ASP A 18 19.94 -13.31 5.95
C ASP A 18 20.52 -12.01 5.39
N ASN A 19 19.69 -11.16 4.78
CA ASN A 19 20.12 -9.87 4.27
C ASN A 19 20.59 -8.95 5.39
N TYR A 20 19.92 -8.95 6.54
CA TYR A 20 20.35 -8.14 7.69
C TYR A 20 21.67 -8.63 8.28
N LYS A 21 21.88 -9.95 8.36
CA LYS A 21 23.15 -10.53 8.80
C LYS A 21 24.31 -10.11 7.89
N ARG A 22 24.05 -9.95 6.58
CA ARG A 22 25.03 -9.48 5.58
C ARG A 22 25.23 -7.96 5.62
N ASP A 23 24.15 -7.20 5.79
CA ASP A 23 24.14 -5.74 5.84
C ASP A 23 23.14 -5.25 6.90
N ARG A 24 23.66 -4.72 8.01
CA ARG A 24 22.84 -4.21 9.12
C ARG A 24 22.12 -2.91 8.79
N THR A 25 22.33 -2.33 7.61
CA THR A 25 21.75 -1.04 7.21
C THR A 25 20.49 -1.18 6.35
N ILE A 26 20.04 -2.39 6.05
CA ILE A 26 18.89 -2.60 5.14
C ILE A 26 17.63 -1.81 5.54
N PHE A 27 17.31 -1.70 6.83
CA PHE A 27 16.15 -0.93 7.29
C PHE A 27 16.32 0.58 7.08
N SER A 28 17.51 1.12 7.35
CA SER A 28 17.79 2.55 7.15
C SER A 28 17.86 2.92 5.67
N GLN A 29 18.35 2.01 4.82
CA GLN A 29 18.28 2.16 3.36
C GLN A 29 16.82 2.27 2.90
N VAL A 30 15.93 1.39 3.39
CA VAL A 30 14.50 1.49 3.05
C VAL A 30 13.87 2.78 3.55
N TYR A 31 14.19 3.23 4.76
CA TYR A 31 13.69 4.52 5.27
C TYR A 31 14.08 5.70 4.38
N SER A 32 15.25 5.65 3.75
CA SER A 32 15.66 6.71 2.81
C SER A 32 14.86 6.68 1.49
N LEU A 33 14.32 5.52 1.10
CA LEU A 33 13.58 5.35 -0.15
C LEU A 33 12.10 5.71 -0.03
N ILE A 34 11.48 5.44 1.11
CA ILE A 34 10.03 5.69 1.30
C ILE A 34 9.65 7.15 0.93
N PRO A 35 10.33 8.20 1.44
CA PRO A 35 10.01 9.58 1.08
C PRO A 35 10.15 9.89 -0.42
N VAL A 36 11.06 9.22 -1.13
CA VAL A 36 11.22 9.40 -2.58
C VAL A 36 9.95 8.98 -3.31
N PHE A 37 9.32 7.87 -2.88
CA PHE A 37 8.07 7.40 -3.47
C PHE A 37 6.85 8.20 -3.01
N LEU A 38 6.78 8.57 -1.73
CA LEU A 38 5.67 9.38 -1.19
C LEU A 38 5.54 10.75 -1.89
N ASN A 39 6.64 11.31 -2.39
CA ASN A 39 6.66 12.58 -3.10
C ASN A 39 6.43 12.47 -4.62
N ARG A 40 6.20 11.26 -5.16
CA ARG A 40 5.95 11.11 -6.60
C ARG A 40 4.53 11.55 -6.96
N PRO A 41 4.33 12.15 -8.15
CA PRO A 41 3.00 12.50 -8.63
C PRO A 41 2.05 11.30 -8.82
N ASP A 42 2.61 10.10 -9.01
CA ASP A 42 1.86 8.85 -9.22
C ASP A 42 1.68 8.03 -7.93
N TRP A 43 1.99 8.58 -6.76
CA TRP A 43 1.67 7.96 -5.47
C TRP A 43 0.15 8.06 -5.19
N PRO A 44 -0.51 7.01 -4.64
CA PRO A 44 0.01 5.70 -4.28
C PRO A 44 -0.05 4.65 -5.39
N HIS A 45 -0.42 5.01 -6.62
CA HIS A 45 -0.54 4.08 -7.74
C HIS A 45 0.78 3.37 -8.09
N CYS A 46 1.93 3.97 -7.76
CA CYS A 46 3.25 3.36 -7.94
C CYS A 46 3.72 2.45 -6.77
N TYR A 47 2.87 2.10 -5.80
CA TYR A 47 3.23 1.24 -4.66
C TYR A 47 3.92 -0.08 -5.09
N ASP A 48 3.46 -0.75 -6.15
CA ASP A 48 4.08 -2.02 -6.56
C ASP A 48 5.56 -1.85 -6.97
N LYS A 49 5.95 -0.65 -7.41
CA LYS A 49 7.35 -0.32 -7.68
C LYS A 49 8.13 -0.07 -6.38
N LEU A 50 7.51 0.57 -5.39
CA LEU A 50 8.09 0.72 -4.05
C LEU A 50 8.33 -0.67 -3.44
N ASP A 51 7.31 -1.51 -3.44
CA ASP A 51 7.33 -2.83 -2.82
C ASP A 51 8.42 -3.73 -3.41
N ARG A 52 8.51 -3.81 -4.75
CA ARG A 52 9.61 -4.53 -5.43
C ARG A 52 10.99 -3.97 -5.13
N THR A 53 11.12 -2.64 -5.05
CA THR A 53 12.42 -2.01 -4.73
C THR A 53 12.85 -2.34 -3.31
N ILE A 54 11.90 -2.36 -2.37
CA ILE A 54 12.13 -2.72 -0.97
C ILE A 54 12.43 -4.21 -0.82
N GLU A 55 11.70 -5.06 -1.54
CA GLU A 55 11.93 -6.51 -1.57
C GLU A 55 13.37 -6.85 -2.03
N MET A 56 13.93 -6.10 -2.97
CA MET A 56 15.34 -6.29 -3.38
C MET A 56 16.36 -5.99 -2.27
N ILE A 57 15.99 -5.19 -1.26
CA ILE A 57 16.87 -4.80 -0.14
C ILE A 57 16.60 -5.71 1.07
N LEU A 58 15.33 -5.91 1.40
CA LEU A 58 14.91 -6.68 2.56
C LEU A 58 14.82 -8.17 2.27
N GLY A 59 14.72 -8.62 1.02
CA GLY A 59 14.42 -10.01 0.68
C GLY A 59 12.95 -10.42 0.93
N ASN A 60 12.13 -9.52 1.46
CA ASN A 60 10.69 -9.73 1.59
C ASN A 60 9.95 -8.46 1.17
N SER A 61 8.77 -8.63 0.58
CA SER A 61 7.89 -7.51 0.31
C SER A 61 7.49 -6.80 1.61
N LEU A 62 7.22 -5.50 1.50
CA LEU A 62 6.71 -4.70 2.61
C LEU A 62 5.33 -5.19 3.05
N THR A 63 4.52 -5.70 2.12
CA THR A 63 3.26 -6.38 2.45
C THR A 63 3.51 -7.61 3.34
N GLY A 64 4.34 -8.55 2.89
CA GLY A 64 4.61 -9.79 3.62
C GLY A 64 5.33 -9.55 4.95
N LEU A 65 6.32 -8.66 4.97
CA LEU A 65 7.08 -8.38 6.19
C LEU A 65 6.28 -7.54 7.18
N VAL A 66 5.79 -6.37 6.77
CA VAL A 66 5.22 -5.36 7.68
C VAL A 66 3.74 -5.62 7.97
N PHE A 67 2.94 -5.82 6.91
CA PHE A 67 1.49 -5.90 7.05
C PHE A 67 0.97 -7.29 7.39
N GLU A 68 1.75 -8.33 7.11
CA GLU A 68 1.38 -9.71 7.43
C GLU A 68 2.19 -10.23 8.63
N PHE A 69 3.50 -10.43 8.47
CA PHE A 69 4.30 -11.11 9.49
C PHE A 69 4.43 -10.29 10.78
N THR A 70 5.03 -9.10 10.73
CA THR A 70 5.34 -8.37 11.97
C THR A 70 4.08 -7.90 12.69
N SER A 71 3.05 -7.50 11.94
CA SER A 71 1.77 -7.08 12.51
C SER A 71 1.06 -8.18 13.31
N ARG A 72 1.31 -9.46 12.98
CA ARG A 72 0.67 -10.61 13.63
C ARG A 72 1.58 -11.29 14.65
N TYR A 73 2.88 -11.33 14.38
CA TYR A 73 3.77 -12.31 15.00
C TYR A 73 5.00 -11.70 15.70
N LEU A 74 5.33 -10.42 15.47
CA LEU A 74 6.54 -9.80 16.03
C LEU A 74 6.62 -9.87 17.56
N HIS A 75 5.47 -9.78 18.23
CA HIS A 75 5.35 -9.82 19.69
C HIS A 75 4.69 -11.11 20.20
N SER A 76 4.58 -12.13 19.34
CA SER A 76 4.03 -13.41 19.73
C SER A 76 5.09 -14.26 20.42
N ASP A 77 4.76 -14.79 21.60
CA ASP A 77 5.59 -15.77 22.31
C ASP A 77 5.65 -17.13 21.57
N GLU A 78 4.76 -17.33 20.59
CA GLU A 78 4.71 -18.56 19.80
C GLU A 78 5.76 -18.59 18.69
N VAL A 79 6.41 -17.46 18.35
CA VAL A 79 7.42 -17.41 17.29
C VAL A 79 8.79 -17.79 17.82
N VAL A 80 9.41 -18.75 17.16
CA VAL A 80 10.78 -19.20 17.44
C VAL A 80 11.74 -18.45 16.53
N TRP A 81 12.61 -17.65 17.15
CA TRP A 81 13.65 -16.88 16.46
C TRP A 81 14.96 -17.67 16.37
N PRO A 82 15.78 -17.48 15.31
CA PRO A 82 17.08 -18.15 15.21
C PRO A 82 18.03 -17.74 16.34
N ASP A 83 18.78 -18.71 16.89
CA ASP A 83 19.73 -18.47 17.99
C ASP A 83 20.90 -17.54 17.60
N ASP A 84 21.23 -17.46 16.31
CA ASP A 84 22.35 -16.69 15.78
C ASP A 84 21.94 -15.29 15.27
N LEU A 85 20.77 -14.80 15.71
CA LEU A 85 20.25 -13.50 15.33
C LEU A 85 21.07 -12.37 15.99
N PRO A 86 21.48 -11.33 15.24
CA PRO A 86 22.14 -10.19 15.87
C PRO A 86 21.25 -9.50 16.91
N ASP A 87 21.81 -9.14 18.07
CA ASP A 87 21.08 -8.54 19.21
C ASP A 87 20.19 -7.34 18.84
N SER A 88 20.60 -6.55 17.84
CA SER A 88 19.85 -5.35 17.43
C SER A 88 18.69 -5.62 16.49
N PHE A 89 18.61 -6.81 15.87
CA PHE A 89 17.66 -7.10 14.80
C PHE A 89 16.21 -6.88 15.24
N LEU A 90 15.76 -7.48 16.35
CA LEU A 90 14.36 -7.41 16.77
C LEU A 90 13.95 -5.97 17.12
N LYS A 91 14.85 -5.22 17.75
CA LYS A 91 14.61 -3.80 18.07
C LYS A 91 14.49 -2.97 16.80
N GLU A 92 15.38 -3.21 15.84
CA GLU A 92 15.37 -2.49 14.57
C GLU A 92 14.19 -2.88 13.69
N LEU A 93 13.78 -4.16 13.66
CA LEU A 93 12.59 -4.64 12.98
C LEU A 93 11.30 -4.10 13.62
N SER A 94 11.25 -3.96 14.94
CA SER A 94 10.11 -3.35 15.63
C SER A 94 9.96 -1.87 15.34
N THR A 95 11.09 -1.14 15.36
CA THR A 95 11.12 0.27 14.95
C THR A 95 10.73 0.39 13.47
N PHE A 96 11.41 -0.43 12.65
CA PHE A 96 11.02 -1.02 11.38
C PHE A 96 9.55 -0.85 10.98
N HIS A 97 8.81 -1.79 11.56
CA HIS A 97 7.39 -2.02 11.44
C HIS A 97 6.58 -0.81 11.87
N THR A 98 6.85 -0.23 13.04
CA THR A 98 6.07 0.88 13.59
C THR A 98 6.07 2.08 12.64
N VAL A 99 7.25 2.53 12.22
CA VAL A 99 7.39 3.70 11.35
C VAL A 99 6.80 3.44 9.96
N THR A 100 7.09 2.26 9.40
CA THR A 100 6.65 1.92 8.05
C THR A 100 5.13 1.72 7.98
N GLN A 101 4.53 1.11 9.00
CA GLN A 101 3.09 0.95 9.12
C GLN A 101 2.40 2.33 9.08
N ASP A 102 2.85 3.27 9.90
CA ASP A 102 2.23 4.61 9.95
C ASP A 102 2.38 5.39 8.63
N LEU A 103 3.53 5.27 7.97
CA LEU A 103 3.81 6.01 6.73
C LEU A 103 3.12 5.42 5.51
N VAL A 104 2.99 4.09 5.42
CA VAL A 104 2.67 3.41 4.16
C VAL A 104 1.30 2.74 4.19
N TYR A 105 0.86 2.22 5.35
CA TYR A 105 -0.36 1.42 5.45
C TYR A 105 -1.63 2.16 4.98
N PRO A 106 -1.88 3.43 5.33
CA PRO A 106 -3.11 4.12 4.90
C PRO A 106 -3.25 4.18 3.36
N PHE A 107 -2.11 4.33 2.67
CA PHE A 107 -2.06 4.39 1.22
C PHE A 107 -2.20 3.02 0.57
N TRP A 108 -1.54 2.00 1.15
CA TRP A 108 -1.69 0.61 0.71
C TRP A 108 -3.14 0.13 0.88
N ALA A 109 -3.73 0.33 2.07
CA ALA A 109 -5.12 -0.03 2.35
C ALA A 109 -6.08 0.75 1.45
N GLY A 110 -5.81 2.02 1.16
CA GLY A 110 -6.60 2.83 0.24
C GLY A 110 -6.62 2.29 -1.20
N ARG A 111 -5.58 1.57 -1.63
CA ARG A 111 -5.55 0.90 -2.94
C ARG A 111 -6.35 -0.39 -2.97
N THR A 112 -6.28 -1.19 -1.91
CA THR A 112 -6.91 -2.53 -1.85
C THR A 112 -8.34 -2.50 -1.34
N THR A 113 -8.71 -1.45 -0.59
CA THR A 113 -10.05 -1.23 -0.04
C THR A 113 -10.53 0.20 -0.30
N PRO A 114 -10.66 0.62 -1.57
CA PRO A 114 -11.17 1.95 -1.88
C PRO A 114 -12.60 2.11 -1.34
N LEU A 115 -12.89 3.28 -0.78
CA LEU A 115 -14.25 3.62 -0.37
C LEU A 115 -15.17 3.54 -1.58
N LYS A 116 -16.32 2.87 -1.41
CA LYS A 116 -17.33 2.78 -2.47
C LYS A 116 -17.85 4.17 -2.84
N LEU A 117 -18.25 4.31 -4.09
CA LEU A 117 -19.03 5.43 -4.57
C LEU A 117 -20.39 5.41 -3.86
N TYR A 118 -20.75 6.51 -3.20
CA TYR A 118 -22.08 6.72 -2.63
C TYR A 118 -23.03 7.24 -3.71
N SER A 119 -22.64 8.31 -4.40
CA SER A 119 -23.45 8.89 -5.48
C SER A 119 -22.62 9.78 -6.40
N ILE A 120 -23.16 10.05 -7.59
CA ILE A 120 -22.67 11.07 -8.50
C ILE A 120 -23.75 12.15 -8.58
N ALA A 121 -23.36 13.40 -8.37
CA ALA A 121 -24.25 14.54 -8.49
C ALA A 121 -23.75 15.49 -9.57
N LYS A 122 -24.69 16.18 -10.23
CA LYS A 122 -24.39 17.29 -11.12
C LYS A 122 -24.66 18.59 -10.39
N SER A 123 -23.77 19.56 -10.52
CA SER A 123 -24.04 20.96 -10.21
C SER A 123 -23.76 21.80 -11.45
N SER A 124 -24.54 22.85 -11.65
CA SER A 124 -24.29 23.84 -12.70
C SER A 124 -24.09 25.19 -12.05
N ASP A 125 -22.95 25.80 -12.29
CA ASP A 125 -22.78 27.22 -11.98
C ASP A 125 -23.44 28.02 -13.10
N HIS A 126 -24.70 28.39 -12.87
CA HIS A 126 -25.51 29.14 -13.84
C HIS A 126 -24.90 30.51 -14.20
N ALA A 127 -24.02 31.07 -13.36
CA ALA A 127 -23.39 32.36 -13.63
C ALA A 127 -22.25 32.28 -14.65
N TYR A 128 -21.58 31.13 -14.77
CA TYR A 128 -20.41 30.95 -15.64
C TYR A 128 -20.56 29.85 -16.70
N GLY A 129 -21.73 29.19 -16.76
CA GLY A 129 -22.00 28.12 -17.74
C GLY A 129 -21.20 26.85 -17.50
N LYS A 130 -20.62 26.69 -16.30
CA LYS A 130 -19.76 25.56 -15.95
C LYS A 130 -20.60 24.38 -15.48
N THR A 131 -20.31 23.20 -16.01
CA THR A 131 -20.88 21.94 -15.51
C THR A 131 -19.88 21.32 -14.54
N LEU A 132 -20.35 21.00 -13.34
CA LEU A 132 -19.59 20.28 -12.34
C LEU A 132 -20.16 18.88 -12.17
N ILE A 133 -19.29 17.87 -12.16
CA ILE A 133 -19.61 16.53 -11.69
C ILE A 133 -18.97 16.35 -10.32
N ARG A 134 -19.78 15.95 -9.36
CA ARG A 134 -19.36 15.62 -7.99
C ARG A 134 -19.42 14.12 -7.79
N PHE A 135 -18.31 13.52 -7.40
CA PHE A 135 -18.26 12.14 -6.91
C PHE A 135 -18.29 12.17 -5.38
N ILE A 136 -19.27 11.50 -4.78
CA ILE A 136 -19.44 11.41 -3.33
C ILE A 136 -19.05 10.00 -2.89
N ARG A 137 -18.12 9.90 -1.94
CA ARG A 137 -17.71 8.63 -1.33
C ARG A 137 -18.65 8.24 -0.20
N MET A 138 -18.63 6.97 0.21
CA MET A 138 -19.42 6.45 1.35
C MET A 138 -19.17 7.16 2.69
N ASP A 139 -18.05 7.83 2.87
CA ASP A 139 -17.73 8.62 4.07
C ASP A 139 -18.19 10.09 3.98
N GLY A 140 -18.89 10.47 2.91
CA GLY A 140 -19.43 11.82 2.69
C GLY A 140 -18.42 12.81 2.10
N VAL A 141 -17.14 12.44 1.98
CA VAL A 141 -16.13 13.27 1.29
C VAL A 141 -16.37 13.24 -0.22
N ASN A 142 -16.10 14.35 -0.90
CA ASN A 142 -16.39 14.53 -2.32
C ASN A 142 -15.19 15.03 -3.14
N LEU A 143 -15.21 14.73 -4.43
CA LEU A 143 -14.34 15.27 -5.47
C LEU A 143 -15.22 15.99 -6.49
N ASP A 144 -14.91 17.27 -6.75
CA ASP A 144 -15.58 18.10 -7.74
C ASP A 144 -14.69 18.30 -8.97
N LEU A 145 -15.25 18.04 -10.15
CA LEU A 145 -14.59 18.24 -11.44
C LEU A 145 -15.42 19.19 -12.29
N GLU A 146 -14.80 20.25 -12.79
CA GLU A 146 -15.32 21.02 -13.92
C GLU A 146 -15.10 20.22 -15.20
N VAL A 147 -16.17 20.03 -15.96
CA VAL A 147 -16.18 19.20 -17.16
C VAL A 147 -16.89 19.89 -18.30
N ASP A 148 -16.41 19.63 -19.52
CA ASP A 148 -17.13 19.95 -20.75
C ASP A 148 -17.79 18.70 -21.36
N GLU A 149 -18.41 18.86 -22.54
CA GLU A 149 -19.05 17.75 -23.25
C GLU A 149 -18.05 16.67 -23.69
N ASN A 150 -16.82 17.04 -24.07
CA ASN A 150 -15.78 16.10 -24.47
C ASN A 150 -15.29 15.27 -23.29
N ASP A 151 -15.14 15.89 -22.12
CA ASP A 151 -14.77 15.21 -20.87
C ASP A 151 -15.83 14.16 -20.51
N ILE A 152 -17.12 14.54 -20.55
CA ILE A 152 -18.24 13.63 -20.26
C ILE A 152 -18.24 12.44 -21.23
N ASN A 153 -18.10 12.70 -22.53
CA ASN A 153 -18.08 11.64 -23.54
C ASN A 153 -16.87 10.71 -23.36
N THR A 154 -15.71 11.25 -22.95
CA THR A 154 -14.52 10.47 -22.64
C THR A 154 -14.73 9.57 -21.43
N ILE A 155 -15.31 10.10 -20.34
CA ILE A 155 -15.67 9.35 -19.14
C ILE A 155 -16.63 8.20 -19.50
N ILE A 156 -17.71 8.49 -20.24
CA ILE A 156 -18.68 7.46 -20.66
C ILE A 156 -18.01 6.34 -21.47
N ARG A 157 -17.13 6.71 -22.41
CA ARG A 157 -16.39 5.73 -23.23
C ARG A 157 -15.51 4.83 -22.37
N LEU A 158 -14.77 5.40 -21.42
CA LEU A 158 -13.91 4.63 -20.50
C LEU A 158 -14.73 3.69 -19.62
N LEU A 159 -15.82 4.18 -19.03
CA LEU A 159 -16.71 3.37 -18.20
C LEU A 159 -17.35 2.21 -18.97
N LYS A 160 -17.80 2.44 -20.22
CA LYS A 160 -18.30 1.37 -21.10
C LYS A 160 -17.21 0.35 -21.45
N GLY A 161 -15.99 0.82 -21.68
CA GLY A 161 -14.85 -0.06 -21.95
C GLY A 161 -14.53 -0.99 -20.78
N ILE A 162 -14.62 -0.48 -19.55
CA ILE A 162 -14.45 -1.28 -18.33
C ILE A 162 -15.56 -2.34 -18.24
N ILE A 163 -16.82 -1.96 -18.38
CA ILE A 163 -17.96 -2.90 -18.33
C ILE A 163 -17.81 -4.02 -19.36
N ASN A 164 -17.42 -3.69 -20.59
CA ASN A 164 -17.35 -4.67 -21.68
C ASN A 164 -16.11 -5.57 -21.63
N ASN A 165 -15.03 -5.14 -20.96
CA ASN A 165 -13.83 -5.98 -20.77
C ASN A 165 -14.07 -7.06 -19.70
N ASP A 166 -14.97 -6.82 -18.74
CA ASP A 166 -15.38 -7.81 -17.74
C ASP A 166 -16.37 -8.88 -18.30
N GLU A 167 -16.86 -8.74 -19.54
CA GLU A 167 -17.75 -9.71 -20.20
C GLU A 167 -16.99 -10.77 -21.04
N ASN A 168 -15.67 -10.66 -21.19
CA ASN A 168 -14.84 -11.59 -22.00
C ASN A 168 -13.76 -12.35 -21.19
N GLU A 169 -13.80 -12.31 -19.86
CA GLU A 169 -13.08 -13.22 -18.95
C GLU A 169 -14.05 -14.22 -18.30
#